data_AF-A0A418NV63-F1
#
_entry.id   AF-A0A418NV63-F1
#
_cell.length_a   1.000
_cell.length_b   1.000
_cell.length_c   1.000
_cell.angle_alpha   90.00
_cell.angle_beta   90.00
_cell.angle_gamma   90.00
#
_symmetry.space_group_name_H-M   'P 1'
#
loop_
_entity.id
_entity.type
_entity.pdbx_description
1 polymer ?
#
loop_
_entity_poly.entity_id
_entity_poly.type
_entity_poly.pdbx_seq_one_letter_code
_entity_poly.pdbx_strand_id
1 'polypeptide(L)'
;MTLYLGIITAYGAVAVLAWLAALLYPRLIPATAPTFVDHRWKTAGLFALATAGMATLSFMAGRGFLVTGDSAAVAVLNQIVIFAPVIAYALYCRTPALVLVPRKNTARSLAIGLGIAILGLTAFYSSIGRWDDLPLLGSTVLSGEAISIAARSLLRCLFVGAFLALVAEGWSKRTALLLPGLAIALLQLPALFEDGFSAGWLGLLVAHVVLVAGLLSAILATRNIVWFWPVLAVLNMMQFSVMQDTVGPR
;
A
#
# COMPACT_ATOMS: atom_id res chain seq x y z
N MET A 1 -4.85 -1.18 22.70
CA MET A 1 -4.09 -2.40 22.30
C MET A 1 -4.88 -3.31 21.36
N THR A 2 -6.17 -3.57 21.60
CA THR A 2 -7.03 -4.43 20.75
C THR A 2 -7.09 -4.01 19.28
N LEU A 3 -7.19 -2.71 19.00
CA LEU A 3 -7.22 -2.20 17.62
C LEU A 3 -5.93 -2.50 16.82
N TYR A 4 -4.77 -2.25 17.42
CA TYR A 4 -3.47 -2.53 16.79
C TYR A 4 -3.28 -4.02 16.50
N LEU A 5 -3.71 -4.87 17.44
CA LEU A 5 -3.69 -6.32 17.26
C LEU A 5 -4.63 -6.75 16.11
N GLY A 6 -5.79 -6.11 15.98
CA GLY A 6 -6.68 -6.33 14.85
C GLY A 6 -6.06 -5.94 13.51
N ILE A 7 -5.42 -4.77 13.44
CA ILE A 7 -4.70 -4.33 12.24
C ILE A 7 -3.60 -5.33 11.86
N ILE A 8 -2.78 -5.75 12.83
CA ILE A 8 -1.73 -6.76 12.62
C ILE A 8 -2.33 -8.08 12.11
N THR A 9 -3.44 -8.51 12.68
CA THR A 9 -4.14 -9.75 12.29
C THR A 9 -4.68 -9.65 10.87
N ALA A 10 -5.25 -8.52 10.48
CA ALA A 10 -5.78 -8.28 9.14
C ALA A 10 -4.67 -8.32 8.07
N TYR A 11 -3.59 -7.54 8.26
CA TYR A 11 -2.46 -7.55 7.33
C TYR A 11 -1.72 -8.89 7.33
N GLY A 12 -1.64 -9.57 8.48
CA GLY A 12 -1.06 -10.91 8.60
C GLY A 12 -1.86 -11.95 7.83
N ALA A 13 -3.18 -11.96 7.99
CA ALA A 13 -4.08 -12.83 7.23
C ALA A 13 -3.95 -12.60 5.72
N VAL A 14 -3.93 -11.33 5.29
CA VAL A 14 -3.70 -10.97 3.89
C VAL A 14 -2.36 -11.50 3.38
N ALA A 15 -1.27 -11.33 4.15
CA ALA A 15 0.06 -11.80 3.75
C ALA A 15 0.09 -13.34 3.59
N VAL A 16 -0.51 -14.06 4.54
CA VAL A 16 -0.60 -15.53 4.51
C VAL A 16 -1.46 -15.99 3.33
N LEU A 17 -2.64 -15.41 3.13
CA LEU A 17 -3.53 -15.75 2.03
C LEU A 17 -2.91 -15.47 0.66
N ALA A 18 -2.22 -14.34 0.53
CA ALA A 18 -1.51 -13.99 -0.70
C ALA A 18 -0.37 -14.99 -1.00
N TRP A 19 0.36 -15.41 0.02
CA TRP A 19 1.39 -16.46 -0.12
C TRP A 19 0.79 -17.82 -0.46
N LEU A 20 -0.31 -18.22 0.18
CA LEU A 20 -1.02 -19.45 -0.15
C LEU A 20 -1.52 -19.41 -1.61
N ALA A 21 -2.07 -18.29 -2.05
CA ALA A 21 -2.48 -18.11 -3.45
C ALA A 21 -1.28 -18.20 -4.40
N ALA A 22 -0.14 -17.61 -4.04
CA ALA A 22 1.08 -17.65 -4.84
C ALA A 22 1.70 -19.06 -4.94
N LEU A 23 1.70 -19.82 -3.84
CA LEU A 23 2.35 -21.14 -3.76
C LEU A 23 1.45 -22.27 -4.27
N LEU A 24 0.20 -22.32 -3.82
CA LEU A 24 -0.71 -23.44 -4.10
C LEU A 24 -1.37 -23.32 -5.46
N TYR A 25 -1.55 -22.09 -5.94
CA TYR A 25 -2.26 -21.82 -7.19
C TYR A 25 -1.57 -20.69 -7.97
N PRO A 26 -0.34 -20.90 -8.48
CA PRO A 26 0.43 -19.86 -9.19
C PRO A 26 -0.27 -19.32 -10.45
N ARG A 27 -1.32 -19.99 -10.94
CA ARG A 27 -2.17 -19.53 -12.06
C ARG A 27 -3.36 -18.67 -11.60
N LEU A 28 -3.65 -18.55 -10.31
CA LEU A 28 -4.71 -17.69 -9.77
C LEU A 28 -4.38 -16.23 -10.06
N ILE A 29 -3.20 -15.79 -9.66
CA ILE A 29 -2.74 -14.41 -9.84
C ILE A 29 -1.86 -14.35 -11.10
N PRO A 30 -2.33 -13.72 -12.20
CA PRO A 30 -1.56 -13.59 -13.44
C PRO A 30 -0.28 -12.82 -13.19
N ALA A 31 0.87 -13.43 -13.47
CA ALA A 31 2.16 -12.77 -13.30
C ALA A 31 2.45 -11.79 -14.44
N THR A 32 3.14 -10.70 -14.12
CA THR A 32 3.66 -9.79 -15.16
C THR A 32 4.94 -10.37 -15.77
N ALA A 33 5.07 -10.25 -17.09
CA ALA A 33 6.25 -10.73 -17.81
C ALA A 33 7.53 -10.02 -17.32
N PRO A 34 8.68 -10.71 -17.25
CA PRO A 34 9.96 -10.06 -16.97
C PRO A 34 10.28 -8.99 -18.00
N THR A 35 10.64 -7.82 -17.50
CA THR A 35 11.26 -6.75 -18.28
C THR A 35 12.78 -6.91 -18.16
N PHE A 36 13.45 -7.04 -19.31
CA PHE A 36 14.90 -6.87 -19.40
C PHE A 36 15.13 -5.42 -19.85
N VAL A 37 15.58 -4.57 -18.93
CA VAL A 37 15.83 -3.15 -19.22
C VAL A 37 17.33 -2.95 -19.34
N ASP A 38 17.81 -2.76 -20.57
CA ASP A 38 19.21 -2.45 -20.88
C ASP A 38 19.71 -1.12 -20.25
N HIS A 39 18.83 -0.32 -19.64
CA HIS A 39 19.12 1.04 -19.14
C HIS A 39 18.74 1.22 -17.66
N ARG A 40 19.04 0.22 -16.83
CA ARG A 40 18.69 0.17 -15.40
C ARG A 40 19.09 1.41 -14.59
N TRP A 41 20.27 1.98 -14.81
CA TRP A 41 20.71 3.16 -14.05
C TRP A 41 19.90 4.41 -14.39
N LYS A 42 19.47 4.52 -15.65
CA LYS A 42 18.59 5.60 -16.09
C LYS A 42 17.20 5.46 -15.46
N THR A 43 16.63 4.26 -15.43
CA THR A 43 15.32 4.04 -14.79
C THR A 43 15.39 4.27 -13.28
N ALA A 44 16.47 3.82 -12.62
CA ALA A 44 16.70 4.10 -11.20
C ALA A 44 16.83 5.60 -10.91
N GLY A 45 17.61 6.34 -11.71
CA GLY A 45 17.76 7.79 -11.57
C GLY A 45 16.45 8.54 -11.78
N LEU A 46 15.67 8.16 -12.80
CA LEU A 46 14.34 8.74 -13.04
C LEU A 46 13.36 8.43 -11.91
N PHE A 47 13.37 7.21 -11.37
CA PHE A 47 12.55 6.84 -10.23
C PHE A 47 12.93 7.63 -8.97
N ALA A 48 14.23 7.80 -8.70
CA ALA A 48 14.72 8.63 -7.60
C ALA A 48 14.26 10.09 -7.74
N LEU A 49 14.37 10.66 -8.95
CA LEU A 49 13.88 12.01 -9.25
C LEU A 49 12.37 12.13 -9.04
N ALA A 50 11.59 11.15 -9.52
CA ALA A 50 10.14 11.12 -9.31
C ALA A 50 9.78 11.01 -7.82
N THR A 51 10.51 10.21 -7.05
CA THR A 51 10.33 10.07 -5.60
C THR A 51 10.63 11.37 -4.87
N ALA A 52 11.74 12.04 -5.23
CA ALA A 52 12.09 13.35 -4.67
C ALA A 52 11.03 14.41 -5.01
N GLY A 53 10.55 14.45 -6.26
CA GLY A 53 9.47 15.35 -6.68
C GLY A 53 8.18 15.11 -5.90
N MET A 54 7.78 13.85 -5.73
CA MET A 54 6.61 13.47 -4.93
C MET A 54 6.77 13.90 -3.47
N ALA A 55 7.94 13.68 -2.86
CA ALA A 55 8.22 14.07 -1.49
C ALA A 55 8.15 15.60 -1.31
N THR A 56 8.73 16.37 -2.24
CA THR A 56 8.66 17.84 -2.24
C THR A 56 7.22 18.32 -2.36
N LEU A 57 6.43 17.77 -3.28
CA LEU A 57 5.01 18.14 -3.41
C LEU A 57 4.20 17.77 -2.18
N SER A 58 4.47 16.61 -1.57
CA SER A 58 3.84 16.20 -0.31
C SER A 58 4.19 17.14 0.84
N PHE A 59 5.44 17.62 0.91
CA PHE A 59 5.87 18.60 1.91
C PHE A 59 5.19 19.96 1.69
N MET A 60 5.12 20.42 0.44
CA MET A 60 4.41 21.65 0.08
C MET A 60 2.91 21.57 0.39
N ALA A 61 2.29 20.41 0.14
CA ALA A 61 0.90 20.15 0.50
C ALA A 61 0.66 20.31 2.01
N GLY A 62 1.54 19.76 2.84
CA GLY A 62 1.48 19.90 4.30
C GLY A 62 1.65 21.33 4.82
N ARG A 63 2.15 22.25 3.98
CA ARG A 63 2.30 23.68 4.27
C ARG A 63 1.18 24.54 3.66
N GLY A 64 0.17 23.93 3.05
CA GLY A 64 -0.97 24.65 2.48
C GLY A 64 -0.75 25.24 1.08
N PHE A 65 0.29 24.82 0.35
CA PHE A 65 0.58 25.34 -0.99
C PHE A 65 -0.19 24.66 -2.13
N LEU A 66 -1.00 23.62 -1.85
CA LEU A 66 -1.87 22.98 -2.84
C LEU A 66 -3.30 23.53 -2.82
N VAL A 67 -4.14 23.07 -3.75
CA VAL A 67 -5.53 23.50 -3.88
C VAL A 67 -6.26 23.34 -2.54
N THR A 68 -6.79 24.44 -2.03
CA THR A 68 -7.54 24.50 -0.77
C THR A 68 -9.01 24.17 -1.00
N GLY A 69 -9.59 23.34 -0.14
CA GLY A 69 -11.01 23.01 -0.15
C GLY A 69 -11.30 21.65 0.47
N ASP A 70 -12.46 21.53 1.13
CA ASP A 70 -12.82 20.34 1.93
C ASP A 70 -13.54 19.25 1.13
N SER A 71 -13.63 19.40 -0.20
CA SER A 71 -14.30 18.39 -1.03
C SER A 71 -13.39 17.19 -1.30
N ALA A 72 -14.00 16.00 -1.37
CA ALA A 72 -13.29 14.78 -1.75
C ALA A 72 -12.62 14.89 -3.13
N ALA A 73 -13.21 15.65 -4.06
CA ALA A 73 -12.63 15.92 -5.37
C ALA A 73 -11.31 16.70 -5.28
N VAL A 74 -11.24 17.73 -4.42
CA VAL A 74 -10.00 18.47 -4.15
C VAL A 74 -8.96 17.57 -3.50
N ALA A 75 -9.36 16.71 -2.56
CA ALA A 75 -8.46 15.74 -1.95
C ALA A 75 -7.88 14.77 -3.00
N VAL A 76 -8.69 14.22 -3.90
CA VAL A 76 -8.25 13.37 -5.01
C VAL A 76 -7.31 14.12 -5.94
N LEU A 77 -7.66 15.35 -6.33
CA LEU A 77 -6.83 16.19 -7.19
C LEU A 77 -5.45 16.43 -6.57
N ASN A 78 -5.41 16.78 -5.28
CA ASN A 78 -4.16 16.97 -4.55
C ASN A 78 -3.33 15.68 -4.50
N GLN A 79 -3.95 14.50 -4.35
CA GLN A 79 -3.23 13.23 -4.45
C GLN A 79 -2.65 13.01 -5.84
N ILE A 80 -3.42 13.27 -6.90
CA ILE A 80 -2.94 13.15 -8.29
C ILE A 80 -1.75 14.09 -8.52
N VAL A 81 -1.82 15.33 -8.03
CA VAL A 81 -0.71 16.30 -8.13
C VAL A 81 0.52 15.79 -7.39
N ILE A 82 0.38 15.34 -6.15
CA ILE A 82 1.51 14.81 -5.35
C ILE A 82 2.17 13.62 -6.06
N PHE A 83 1.37 12.69 -6.61
CA PHE A 83 1.87 11.50 -7.30
C PHE A 83 2.18 11.74 -8.78
N ALA A 84 1.97 12.94 -9.32
CA ALA A 84 2.19 13.25 -10.73
C ALA A 84 3.61 12.90 -11.22
N PRO A 85 4.70 13.11 -10.44
CA PRO A 85 6.04 12.68 -10.86
C PRO A 85 6.16 11.16 -11.05
N VAL A 86 5.51 10.37 -10.21
CA VAL A 86 5.50 8.90 -10.28
C VAL A 86 4.64 8.43 -11.47
N ILE A 87 3.51 9.08 -11.70
CA ILE A 87 2.66 8.83 -12.87
C ILE A 87 3.44 9.15 -14.16
N ALA A 88 4.12 10.30 -14.20
CA ALA A 88 4.94 10.72 -15.34
C ALA A 88 6.09 9.72 -15.59
N TYR A 89 6.74 9.22 -14.53
CA TYR A 89 7.72 8.14 -14.62
C TYR A 89 7.12 6.88 -15.25
N ALA A 90 5.98 6.40 -14.74
CA ALA A 90 5.32 5.21 -15.25
C ALA A 90 4.92 5.35 -16.73
N LEU A 91 4.39 6.52 -17.11
CA LEU A 91 4.01 6.84 -18.49
C LEU A 91 5.23 6.96 -19.41
N TYR A 92 6.32 7.59 -18.95
CA TYR A 92 7.56 7.74 -19.70
C TYR A 92 8.18 6.38 -20.03
N CYS A 93 8.18 5.45 -19.08
CA CYS A 93 8.78 4.15 -19.29
C CYS A 93 7.92 3.18 -20.12
N ARG A 94 6.67 3.54 -20.44
CA ARG A 94 5.75 2.89 -21.40
C ARG A 94 5.57 1.37 -21.26
N THR A 95 5.93 0.78 -20.13
CA THR A 95 5.84 -0.67 -19.92
C THR A 95 5.14 -0.97 -18.59
N PRO A 96 3.97 -1.64 -18.62
CA PRO A 96 3.21 -1.94 -17.39
C PRO A 96 3.95 -2.91 -16.46
N ALA A 97 4.95 -3.63 -16.99
CA ALA A 97 5.85 -4.47 -16.22
C ALA A 97 6.71 -3.69 -15.22
N LEU A 98 7.05 -2.44 -15.52
CA LEU A 98 7.78 -1.55 -14.62
C LEU A 98 6.96 -1.07 -13.43
N VAL A 99 5.68 -1.43 -13.35
CA VAL A 99 4.81 -1.16 -12.20
C VAL A 99 4.15 -2.45 -11.70
N LEU A 100 4.58 -3.62 -12.18
CA LEU A 100 3.98 -4.93 -11.88
C LEU A 100 2.49 -5.02 -12.21
N VAL A 101 2.02 -4.31 -13.24
CA VAL A 101 0.64 -4.39 -13.72
C VAL A 101 0.55 -5.43 -14.83
N PRO A 102 -0.26 -6.49 -14.68
CA PRO A 102 -0.41 -7.51 -15.71
C PRO A 102 -1.12 -6.94 -16.94
N ARG A 103 -0.69 -7.36 -18.15
CA ARG A 103 -1.32 -6.94 -19.41
C ARG A 103 -2.66 -7.62 -19.70
N LYS A 104 -2.89 -8.81 -19.14
CA LYS A 104 -4.09 -9.62 -19.32
C LYS A 104 -4.63 -10.03 -17.95
N ASN A 105 -5.93 -10.29 -17.85
CA ASN A 105 -6.59 -10.79 -16.64
C ASN A 105 -6.46 -9.85 -15.42
N THR A 106 -6.39 -8.53 -15.66
CA THR A 106 -6.40 -7.50 -14.62
C THR A 106 -7.66 -7.58 -13.76
N ALA A 107 -8.83 -7.78 -14.38
CA ALA A 107 -10.09 -7.98 -13.67
C ALA A 107 -10.06 -9.19 -12.73
N ARG A 108 -9.44 -10.31 -13.16
CA ARG A 108 -9.26 -11.49 -12.29
C ARG A 108 -8.37 -11.18 -11.09
N SER A 109 -7.30 -10.42 -11.30
CA SER A 109 -6.39 -9.99 -10.22
C SER A 109 -7.13 -9.13 -9.20
N LEU A 110 -7.95 -8.19 -9.67
CA LEU A 110 -8.80 -7.36 -8.82
C LEU A 110 -9.82 -8.20 -8.04
N ALA A 111 -10.49 -9.16 -8.68
CA ALA A 111 -11.47 -10.03 -8.02
C ALA A 111 -10.83 -10.88 -6.92
N ILE A 112 -9.66 -11.46 -7.17
CA ILE A 112 -8.89 -12.20 -6.15
C ILE A 112 -8.48 -11.28 -5.01
N GLY A 113 -7.97 -10.09 -5.35
CA GLY A 113 -7.62 -9.06 -4.38
C GLY A 113 -8.79 -8.68 -3.49
N LEU A 114 -9.98 -8.50 -4.05
CA LEU A 114 -11.19 -8.20 -3.31
C LEU A 114 -11.57 -9.36 -2.38
N GLY A 115 -11.46 -10.61 -2.83
CA GLY A 115 -11.67 -11.79 -1.97
C GLY A 115 -10.69 -11.83 -0.79
N ILE A 116 -9.40 -11.58 -1.03
CA ILE A 116 -8.39 -11.48 0.02
C ILE A 116 -8.71 -10.32 0.98
N ALA A 117 -9.16 -9.18 0.46
CA ALA A 117 -9.53 -8.02 1.26
C ALA A 117 -10.70 -8.33 2.22
N ILE A 118 -11.74 -9.01 1.72
CA ILE A 118 -12.89 -9.44 2.52
C ILE A 118 -12.44 -10.41 3.63
N LEU A 119 -11.59 -11.39 3.30
CA LEU A 119 -11.07 -12.32 4.32
C LEU A 119 -10.19 -11.59 5.35
N GLY A 120 -9.41 -10.60 4.93
CA GLY A 120 -8.64 -9.73 5.83
C GLY A 120 -9.53 -8.92 6.78
N LEU A 121 -10.63 -8.35 6.28
CA LEU A 121 -11.64 -7.69 7.11
C LEU A 121 -12.30 -8.65 8.10
N THR A 122 -12.66 -9.85 7.66
CA THR A 122 -13.21 -10.89 8.53
C THR A 122 -12.23 -11.23 9.65
N ALA A 123 -10.94 -11.37 9.35
CA ALA A 123 -9.90 -11.58 10.36
C ALA A 123 -9.79 -10.40 11.34
N PHE A 124 -9.88 -9.16 10.84
CA PHE A 124 -9.93 -7.96 11.67
C PHE A 124 -11.10 -8.00 12.65
N TYR A 125 -12.34 -8.05 12.16
CA TYR A 125 -13.54 -8.00 12.99
C TYR A 125 -13.64 -9.18 13.95
N SER A 126 -13.22 -10.37 13.52
CA SER A 126 -13.13 -11.55 14.39
C SER A 126 -12.13 -11.36 15.53
N SER A 127 -11.01 -10.67 15.29
CA SER A 127 -9.96 -10.49 16.31
C SER A 127 -10.31 -9.43 17.36
N ILE A 128 -11.08 -8.41 16.96
CA ILE A 128 -11.51 -7.35 17.89
C ILE A 128 -12.88 -7.62 18.51
N GLY A 129 -13.62 -8.63 18.02
CA GLY A 129 -14.95 -9.00 18.53
C GLY A 129 -16.05 -7.97 18.25
N ARG A 130 -15.83 -7.02 17.33
CA ARG A 130 -16.74 -5.90 17.04
C ARG A 130 -17.44 -6.05 15.68
N TRP A 131 -18.14 -7.16 15.49
CA TRP A 131 -18.95 -7.35 14.28
C TRP A 131 -20.06 -6.32 14.12
N ASP A 132 -20.49 -5.70 15.22
CA ASP A 132 -21.52 -4.65 15.22
C ASP A 132 -21.04 -3.34 14.58
N ASP A 133 -19.72 -3.15 14.39
CA ASP A 133 -19.15 -1.98 13.71
C ASP A 133 -19.18 -2.10 12.17
N LEU A 134 -19.61 -3.24 11.62
CA LEU A 134 -19.63 -3.46 10.17
C LEU A 134 -20.48 -2.42 9.39
N PRO A 135 -21.62 -1.93 9.91
CA PRO A 135 -22.36 -0.83 9.29
C PRO A 135 -21.57 0.48 9.18
N LEU A 136 -20.61 0.74 10.08
CA LEU A 136 -19.74 1.92 10.01
C LEU A 136 -18.80 1.84 8.82
N LEU A 137 -18.30 0.66 8.47
CA LEU A 137 -17.56 0.47 7.23
C LEU A 137 -18.45 0.74 6.01
N GLY A 138 -19.72 0.31 6.06
CA GLY A 138 -20.72 0.58 5.03
C GLY A 138 -20.96 2.08 4.84
N SER A 139 -21.10 2.85 5.91
CA SER A 139 -21.27 4.31 5.83
C SER A 139 -20.01 5.00 5.31
N THR A 140 -18.81 4.55 5.68
CA THR A 140 -17.56 5.06 5.11
C THR A 140 -17.45 4.75 3.62
N VAL A 141 -17.83 3.56 3.15
CA VAL A 141 -17.82 3.22 1.71
C VAL A 141 -18.78 4.09 0.91
N LEU A 142 -19.93 4.43 1.49
CA LEU A 142 -20.93 5.32 0.87
C LEU A 142 -20.58 6.80 1.02
N SER A 143 -19.56 7.15 1.79
CA SER A 143 -19.11 8.53 1.97
C SER A 143 -18.36 9.04 0.73
N GLY A 144 -18.38 10.36 0.51
CA GLY A 144 -17.56 10.99 -0.52
C GLY A 144 -16.05 10.77 -0.32
N GLU A 145 -15.61 10.50 0.92
CA GLU A 145 -14.22 10.28 1.28
C GLU A 145 -13.68 8.92 0.82
N ALA A 146 -14.55 7.92 0.61
CA ALA A 146 -14.16 6.61 0.10
C ALA A 146 -13.37 6.72 -1.21
N ILE A 147 -13.81 7.59 -2.12
CA ILE A 147 -13.16 7.81 -3.42
C ILE A 147 -11.74 8.36 -3.22
N SER A 148 -11.57 9.30 -2.28
CA SER A 148 -10.26 9.86 -1.93
C SER A 148 -9.32 8.80 -1.35
N ILE A 149 -9.81 7.96 -0.44
CA ILE A 149 -9.05 6.85 0.16
C ILE A 149 -8.67 5.83 -0.89
N ALA A 150 -9.60 5.44 -1.77
CA ALA A 150 -9.36 4.51 -2.86
C ALA A 150 -8.32 5.05 -3.85
N ALA A 151 -8.46 6.31 -4.28
CA ALA A 151 -7.52 6.97 -5.18
C ALA A 151 -6.10 7.04 -4.58
N ARG A 152 -5.98 7.44 -3.31
CA ARG A 152 -4.71 7.45 -2.58
C ARG A 152 -4.10 6.05 -2.51
N SER A 153 -4.91 5.03 -2.24
CA SER A 153 -4.46 3.64 -2.13
C SER A 153 -3.96 3.11 -3.47
N LEU A 154 -4.67 3.42 -4.57
CA LEU A 154 -4.25 3.11 -5.94
C LEU A 154 -2.88 3.72 -6.26
N LEU A 155 -2.73 5.03 -6.02
CA LEU A 155 -1.49 5.76 -6.31
C LEU A 155 -0.31 5.24 -5.49
N ARG A 156 -0.53 4.92 -4.21
CA ARG A 156 0.48 4.26 -3.35
C ARG A 156 0.87 2.90 -3.90
N CYS A 157 -0.10 2.09 -4.34
CA CYS A 157 0.20 0.81 -4.96
C CYS A 157 1.02 0.96 -6.23
N LEU A 158 0.72 1.94 -7.10
CA LEU A 158 1.54 2.21 -8.28
C LEU A 158 2.99 2.57 -7.90
N PHE A 159 3.18 3.44 -6.91
CA PHE A 159 4.51 3.77 -6.40
C PHE A 159 5.25 2.53 -5.87
N VAL A 160 4.59 1.72 -5.03
CA VAL A 160 5.17 0.48 -4.48
C VAL A 160 5.49 -0.52 -5.60
N GLY A 161 4.59 -0.71 -6.56
CA GLY A 161 4.81 -1.57 -7.72
C GLY A 161 6.02 -1.14 -8.55
N ALA A 162 6.17 0.17 -8.78
CA ALA A 162 7.32 0.74 -9.48
C ALA A 162 8.63 0.55 -8.73
N PHE A 163 8.62 0.80 -7.42
CA PHE A 163 9.76 0.54 -6.55
C PHE A 163 10.17 -0.94 -6.58
N LEU A 164 9.21 -1.85 -6.39
CA LEU A 164 9.47 -3.28 -6.36
C LEU A 164 9.96 -3.81 -7.72
N ALA A 165 9.40 -3.34 -8.83
CA ALA A 165 9.88 -3.70 -10.17
C ALA A 165 11.34 -3.27 -10.36
N LEU A 166 11.66 -2.02 -10.02
CA LEU A 166 13.02 -1.49 -10.14
C LEU A 166 14.04 -2.28 -9.30
N VAL A 167 13.69 -2.60 -8.05
CA VAL A 167 14.61 -3.33 -7.17
C VAL A 167 14.70 -4.81 -7.55
N ALA A 168 13.61 -5.44 -8.01
CA ALA A 168 13.63 -6.83 -8.46
C ALA A 168 14.38 -7.06 -9.78
N GLU A 169 14.38 -6.07 -10.68
CA GLU A 169 15.17 -6.13 -11.92
C GLU A 169 16.66 -5.89 -11.69
N GLY A 170 16.97 -5.06 -10.69
CA GLY A 170 18.35 -4.66 -10.46
C GLY A 170 19.09 -5.47 -9.40
N TRP A 171 18.42 -5.75 -8.30
CA TRP A 171 19.04 -6.21 -7.08
C TRP A 171 18.50 -7.58 -6.70
N SER A 172 19.14 -8.24 -5.74
CA SER A 172 18.63 -9.51 -5.23
C SER A 172 17.23 -9.33 -4.63
N LYS A 173 16.37 -10.36 -4.72
CA LYS A 173 15.06 -10.37 -4.04
C LYS A 173 15.18 -10.04 -2.54
N ARG A 174 16.29 -10.40 -1.90
CA ARG A 174 16.57 -10.07 -0.50
C ARG A 174 16.67 -8.56 -0.29
N THR A 175 17.36 -7.85 -1.18
CA THR A 175 17.48 -6.38 -1.11
C THR A 175 16.14 -5.68 -1.35
N ALA A 176 15.31 -6.21 -2.25
CA ALA A 176 13.96 -5.71 -2.51
C ALA A 176 13.03 -5.77 -1.29
N LEU A 177 13.31 -6.68 -0.35
CA LEU A 177 12.57 -6.81 0.90
C LEU A 177 13.20 -6.01 2.05
N LEU A 178 14.54 -5.96 2.10
CA LEU A 178 15.26 -5.23 3.15
C LEU A 178 15.09 -3.72 3.05
N LEU A 179 15.17 -3.14 1.84
CA LEU A 179 15.09 -1.69 1.66
C LEU A 179 13.76 -1.08 2.15
N PRO A 180 12.59 -1.63 1.81
CA PRO A 180 11.30 -1.17 2.36
C PRO A 180 11.19 -1.37 3.87
N GLY A 181 11.65 -2.53 4.38
CA GLY A 181 11.65 -2.79 5.82
C GLY A 181 12.49 -1.77 6.59
N LEU A 182 13.67 -1.43 6.06
CA LEU A 182 14.53 -0.39 6.61
C LEU A 182 13.86 0.98 6.51
N ALA A 183 13.28 1.34 5.37
CA ALA A 183 12.60 2.63 5.19
C ALA A 183 11.45 2.78 6.20
N ILE A 184 10.67 1.73 6.44
CA ILE A 184 9.60 1.74 7.45
C ILE A 184 10.19 1.90 8.84
N ALA A 185 11.26 1.17 9.17
CA ALA A 185 11.90 1.32 10.47
C ALA A 185 12.42 2.74 10.70
N LEU A 186 13.00 3.36 9.67
CA LEU A 186 13.46 4.75 9.72
C LEU A 186 12.31 5.74 9.87
N LEU A 187 11.17 5.52 9.23
CA LEU A 187 9.98 6.37 9.35
C LEU A 187 9.36 6.33 10.75
N GLN A 188 9.63 5.29 11.55
CA GLN A 188 9.16 5.17 12.92
C GLN A 188 10.14 5.79 13.94
N LEU A 189 11.34 6.20 13.52
CA LEU A 189 12.34 6.80 14.43
C LEU A 189 11.89 8.11 15.11
N PRO A 190 11.18 9.06 14.45
CA PRO A 190 10.76 10.29 15.12
C PRO A 190 9.91 10.01 16.37
N ALA A 191 8.96 9.06 16.28
CA ALA A 191 8.15 8.64 17.42
C ALA A 191 8.98 8.03 18.55
N LEU A 192 10.12 7.40 18.23
CA LEU A 192 11.04 6.82 19.21
C LEU A 192 11.78 7.89 20.04
N PHE A 193 12.03 9.06 19.45
CA PHE A 193 12.63 10.19 20.15
C PHE A 193 11.62 10.95 21.03
N GLU A 194 10.32 10.88 20.71
CA GLU A 194 9.26 11.56 21.46
C GLU A 194 8.72 10.73 22.63
N ASP A 195 8.41 9.45 22.41
CA ASP A 195 7.73 8.60 23.41
C ASP A 195 8.69 7.74 24.27
N GLY A 196 9.99 7.72 23.92
CA GLY A 196 11.00 6.91 24.58
C GLY A 196 10.98 5.43 24.17
N PHE A 197 12.12 4.75 24.34
CA PHE A 197 12.28 3.36 23.90
C PHE A 197 11.65 2.37 24.88
N SER A 198 10.68 1.56 24.42
CA SER A 198 10.08 0.47 25.21
C SER A 198 10.11 -0.87 24.47
N ALA A 199 10.11 -1.99 25.21
CA ALA A 199 10.07 -3.34 24.64
C ALA A 199 8.79 -3.60 23.83
N GLY A 200 7.66 -3.03 24.24
CA GLY A 200 6.39 -3.13 23.51
C GLY A 200 6.45 -2.43 22.14
N TRP A 201 7.11 -1.27 22.08
CA TRP A 201 7.36 -0.56 20.81
C TRP A 201 8.25 -1.39 19.87
N LEU A 202 9.32 -1.99 20.39
CA LEU A 202 10.20 -2.83 19.58
C LEU A 202 9.44 -4.03 18.98
N GLY A 203 8.58 -4.68 19.78
CA GLY A 203 7.71 -5.75 19.29
C GLY A 203 6.77 -5.31 18.17
N LEU A 204 6.14 -4.13 18.31
CA LEU A 204 5.28 -3.55 17.28
C LEU A 204 6.06 -3.19 16.01
N LEU A 205 7.26 -2.60 16.15
CA LEU A 205 8.11 -2.29 15.01
C LEU A 205 8.47 -3.56 14.23
N VAL A 206 8.95 -4.58 14.94
CA VAL A 206 9.33 -5.86 14.32
C VAL A 206 8.12 -6.48 13.62
N ALA A 207 6.93 -6.46 14.24
CA ALA A 207 5.71 -6.93 13.61
C ALA A 207 5.39 -6.17 12.31
N HIS A 208 5.49 -4.83 12.29
CA HIS A 208 5.28 -4.03 11.08
C HIS A 208 6.29 -4.36 9.98
N VAL A 209 7.57 -4.46 10.33
CA VAL A 209 8.63 -4.80 9.36
C VAL A 209 8.39 -6.18 8.76
N VAL A 210 8.07 -7.18 9.59
CA VAL A 210 7.79 -8.55 9.14
C VAL A 210 6.53 -8.60 8.28
N LEU A 211 5.45 -7.91 8.67
CA LEU A 211 4.21 -7.84 7.89
C LEU A 211 4.44 -7.21 6.52
N VAL A 212 5.14 -6.07 6.48
CA VAL A 212 5.40 -5.41 5.20
C VAL A 212 6.35 -6.23 4.35
N ALA A 213 7.41 -6.81 4.91
CA ALA A 213 8.26 -7.75 4.18
C ALA A 213 7.46 -8.94 3.64
N GLY A 214 6.55 -9.51 4.43
CA GLY A 214 5.64 -10.58 4.02
C GLY A 214 4.77 -10.17 2.83
N LEU A 215 4.11 -9.02 2.89
CA LEU A 215 3.26 -8.51 1.81
C LEU A 215 4.05 -8.20 0.54
N LEU A 216 5.17 -7.49 0.67
CA LEU A 216 6.03 -7.16 -0.48
C LEU A 216 6.62 -8.42 -1.11
N SER A 217 6.95 -9.42 -0.30
CA SER A 217 7.41 -10.72 -0.81
C SER A 217 6.33 -11.46 -1.59
N ALA A 218 5.06 -11.42 -1.14
CA ALA A 218 3.94 -11.97 -1.89
C ALA A 218 3.69 -11.22 -3.21
N ILE A 219 3.80 -9.88 -3.20
CA ILE A 219 3.70 -9.05 -4.42
C ILE A 219 4.83 -9.39 -5.40
N LEU A 220 6.06 -9.55 -4.91
CA LEU A 220 7.21 -9.95 -5.73
C LEU A 220 7.09 -11.38 -6.25
N ALA A 221 6.59 -12.30 -5.44
CA ALA A 221 6.36 -13.69 -5.84
C ALA A 221 5.32 -13.79 -6.95
N THR A 222 4.24 -13.02 -6.84
CA THR A 222 3.16 -12.97 -7.84
C THR A 222 3.49 -12.07 -9.03
N ARG A 223 4.45 -11.14 -8.88
CA ARG A 223 4.80 -10.08 -9.86
C ARG A 223 3.58 -9.32 -10.35
N ASN A 224 2.65 -9.06 -9.44
CA ASN A 224 1.37 -8.45 -9.75
C ASN A 224 0.97 -7.55 -8.58
N ILE A 225 0.93 -6.24 -8.79
CA ILE A 225 0.51 -5.29 -7.75
C ILE A 225 -1.01 -5.12 -7.69
N VAL A 226 -1.72 -5.48 -8.77
CA VAL A 226 -3.14 -5.15 -8.95
C VAL A 226 -4.04 -5.87 -7.95
N TRP A 227 -3.73 -7.12 -7.58
CA TRP A 227 -4.50 -7.81 -6.54
C TRP A 227 -4.38 -7.11 -5.18
N PHE A 228 -3.29 -6.39 -4.93
CA PHE A 228 -3.08 -5.67 -3.68
C PHE A 228 -3.84 -4.34 -3.62
N TRP A 229 -4.34 -3.82 -4.76
CA TRP A 229 -5.08 -2.57 -4.80
C TRP A 229 -6.37 -2.58 -3.96
N PRO A 230 -7.32 -3.50 -4.19
CA PRO A 230 -8.54 -3.57 -3.37
C PRO A 230 -8.22 -3.89 -1.91
N VAL A 231 -7.19 -4.70 -1.64
CA VAL A 231 -6.72 -5.01 -0.29
C VAL A 231 -6.31 -3.73 0.44
N LEU A 232 -5.42 -2.93 -0.15
CA LEU A 232 -4.94 -1.71 0.48
C LEU A 232 -6.06 -0.68 0.64
N ALA A 233 -6.94 -0.54 -0.37
CA ALA A 233 -8.06 0.39 -0.31
C ALA A 233 -9.03 0.04 0.83
N VAL A 234 -9.45 -1.22 0.92
CA VAL A 234 -10.38 -1.69 1.94
C VAL A 234 -9.79 -1.57 3.35
N LEU A 235 -8.53 -1.96 3.55
CA LEU A 235 -7.88 -1.84 4.85
C LEU A 235 -7.68 -0.37 5.26
N ASN A 236 -7.38 0.53 4.32
CA ASN A 236 -7.30 1.96 4.63
C ASN A 236 -8.67 2.55 4.96
N MET A 237 -9.74 2.12 4.28
CA MET A 237 -11.12 2.54 4.60
C MET A 237 -11.53 2.08 6.00
N MET A 238 -11.21 0.83 6.36
CA MET A 238 -11.44 0.29 7.71
C MET A 238 -10.64 1.06 8.77
N GLN A 239 -9.36 1.36 8.53
CA GLN A 239 -8.58 2.16 9.48
C GLN A 239 -9.18 3.54 9.66
N PHE A 240 -9.64 4.15 8.57
CA PHE A 240 -10.28 5.46 8.60
C PHE A 240 -11.60 5.44 9.38
N SER A 241 -12.47 4.46 9.11
CA SER A 241 -13.77 4.34 9.79
C SER A 241 -13.60 4.14 11.30
N VAL A 242 -12.65 3.31 11.71
CA VAL A 242 -12.40 3.05 13.13
C VAL A 242 -11.71 4.23 13.82
N MET A 243 -10.84 4.97 13.13
CA MET A 243 -10.24 6.19 13.68
C MET A 243 -11.27 7.31 13.90
N GLN A 244 -12.23 7.49 12.99
CA GLN A 244 -13.32 8.46 13.17
C GLN A 244 -14.14 8.16 14.43
N ASP A 245 -14.41 6.88 14.69
CA ASP A 245 -15.19 6.44 15.86
C ASP A 245 -14.45 6.71 17.19
N THR A 246 -13.12 6.59 17.20
CA THR A 246 -12.31 6.83 18.41
C THR A 246 -12.06 8.30 18.75
N VAL A 247 -12.15 9.20 17.78
CA VAL A 247 -11.84 10.64 17.97
C VAL A 247 -13.12 11.47 18.17
N GLY A 248 -14.29 10.90 17.92
CA GLY A 248 -15.56 11.63 17.85
C GLY A 248 -15.63 12.51 16.60
N PRO A 249 -16.82 12.82 16.08
CA PRO A 249 -16.96 13.75 14.97
C PRO A 249 -16.43 15.12 15.42
N ARG A 250 -15.39 15.61 14.75
CA ARG A 250 -14.95 17.00 14.87
C ARG A 250 -15.86 17.91 14.05
#